data_AF-A0A2N1ZE67-F1
#
_entry.id   AF-A0A2N1ZE67-F1
#
_cell.length_a   1.000
_cell.length_b   1.000
_cell.length_c   1.000
_cell.angle_alpha   90.00
_cell.angle_beta   90.00
_cell.angle_gamma   90.00
#
_symmetry.space_group_name_H-M   'P 1'
#
loop_
_entity.id
_entity.type
_entity.pdbx_description
1 polymer ?
#
loop_
_entity_poly.entity_id
_entity_poly.type
_entity_poly.pdbx_seq_one_letter_code
_entity_poly.pdbx_strand_id
1 'polypeptide(L)'
;MARTKNEVTQDVELPELDVQKVSDIQNAAAAAGKLLAQDTMRVSALINQRVGRRQITNMIVKLLTVTDLIDLQAIKESKGYKGFETLVDEKLVTVTTWDDYCRLVEGKSRESIDNDLANFAVFGEELYEAMHQVGIGPSKMRALRKLPDDHRSALIEAAKAGNTDDVELLAEELIAKHQAEKDALIKDRDEAHADYDAQGEVLARRAQELDQTREELARVQRRLQSMPTSEAIKELRMEVSAVAYETETLIMGKLRGAFEQLSTESATTGEDPRDYMAALVKQLELQIIAIREDYNLPDDSGSAGLDWMQPGAADAAAESLGIKASN
;
A
#
# COMPACT_ATOMS: atom_id res chain seq x y z
N MET A 1 63.37 -34.57 -55.32
CA MET A 1 62.78 -35.07 -54.05
C MET A 1 61.33 -34.60 -54.02
N ALA A 2 60.42 -35.53 -53.73
CA ALA A 2 58.98 -35.38 -53.93
C ALA A 2 58.33 -34.32 -53.02
N ARG A 3 57.34 -33.59 -53.55
CA ARG A 3 56.33 -32.91 -52.74
C ARG A 3 54.96 -33.51 -53.06
N THR A 4 54.29 -33.86 -51.98
CA THR A 4 53.06 -34.63 -51.84
C THR A 4 51.86 -33.91 -52.47
N LYS A 5 50.94 -34.70 -53.02
CA LYS A 5 49.67 -34.31 -53.62
C LYS A 5 48.73 -33.78 -52.53
N ASN A 6 48.24 -32.54 -52.67
CA ASN A 6 47.13 -32.03 -51.86
C ASN A 6 45.82 -32.35 -52.59
N GLU A 7 44.86 -32.92 -51.87
CA GLU A 7 43.57 -33.36 -52.42
C GLU A 7 42.68 -32.19 -52.85
N VAL A 8 41.86 -32.50 -53.86
CA VAL A 8 40.95 -31.61 -54.59
C VAL A 8 39.90 -31.04 -53.64
N THR A 9 39.76 -29.71 -53.64
CA THR A 9 38.64 -28.96 -53.06
C THR A 9 37.32 -29.51 -53.61
N GLN A 10 36.42 -29.95 -52.71
CA GLN A 10 35.04 -30.24 -53.05
C GLN A 10 34.37 -28.97 -53.60
N ASP A 11 33.81 -29.07 -54.81
CA ASP A 11 32.94 -28.05 -55.37
C ASP A 11 31.72 -27.89 -54.45
N VAL A 12 31.59 -26.72 -53.82
CA VAL A 12 30.39 -26.34 -53.09
C VAL A 12 29.33 -25.98 -54.12
N GLU A 13 28.43 -26.92 -54.38
CA GLU A 13 27.28 -26.74 -55.25
C GLU A 13 26.36 -25.69 -54.60
N LEU A 14 26.34 -24.49 -55.17
CA LEU A 14 25.43 -23.43 -54.74
C LEU A 14 23.99 -23.86 -55.05
N PRO A 15 23.06 -23.77 -54.09
CA PRO A 15 21.68 -24.19 -54.31
C PRO A 15 21.06 -23.37 -55.45
N GLU A 16 20.45 -24.06 -56.42
CA GLU A 16 19.74 -23.42 -57.53
C GLU A 16 18.62 -22.51 -56.99
N LEU A 17 18.56 -21.28 -57.48
CA LEU A 17 17.51 -20.33 -57.16
C LEU A 17 16.17 -20.87 -57.68
N ASP A 18 15.30 -21.22 -56.74
CA ASP A 18 13.93 -21.66 -57.00
C ASP A 18 13.10 -20.50 -57.58
N VAL A 19 13.08 -20.41 -58.91
CA VAL A 19 12.41 -19.34 -59.67
C VAL A 19 10.93 -19.24 -59.31
N GLN A 20 10.29 -20.35 -58.94
CA GLN A 20 8.89 -20.37 -58.52
C GLN A 20 8.70 -19.63 -57.20
N LYS A 21 9.54 -19.90 -56.19
CA LYS A 21 9.51 -19.18 -54.91
C LYS A 21 9.79 -17.69 -55.07
N VAL A 22 10.70 -17.30 -55.97
CA VAL A 22 10.97 -15.89 -56.27
C VAL A 22 9.73 -15.22 -56.88
N SER A 23 9.03 -15.90 -57.80
CA SER A 23 7.80 -15.38 -58.39
C SER A 23 6.65 -15.25 -57.37
N ASP A 24 6.53 -16.21 -56.45
CA ASP A 24 5.52 -16.19 -55.39
C ASP A 24 5.77 -15.03 -54.40
N ILE A 25 7.04 -14.79 -54.03
CA ILE A 25 7.44 -13.64 -53.21
C ILE A 25 7.13 -12.31 -53.92
N GLN A 26 7.39 -12.21 -55.23
CA GLN A 26 7.07 -11.01 -56.00
C GLN A 26 5.56 -10.76 -56.11
N ASN A 27 4.77 -11.82 -56.33
CA ASN A 27 3.31 -11.72 -56.39
C ASN A 27 2.71 -11.35 -55.02
N ALA A 28 3.24 -11.92 -53.93
CA ALA A 28 2.86 -11.55 -52.57
C ALA A 28 3.21 -10.08 -52.26
N ALA A 29 4.39 -9.61 -52.69
CA ALA A 29 4.80 -8.21 -52.54
C ALA A 29 3.90 -7.25 -53.34
N ALA A 30 3.53 -7.61 -54.57
CA ALA A 30 2.61 -6.84 -55.41
C ALA A 30 1.19 -6.78 -54.81
N ALA A 31 0.69 -7.91 -54.28
CA ALA A 31 -0.59 -7.97 -53.58
C ALA A 31 -0.59 -7.11 -52.30
N ALA A 32 0.49 -7.17 -51.51
CA ALA A 32 0.68 -6.32 -50.34
C ALA A 32 0.74 -4.83 -50.72
N GLY A 33 1.44 -4.48 -51.81
CA GLY A 33 1.49 -3.10 -52.33
C GLY A 33 0.12 -2.58 -52.78
N LYS A 34 -0.70 -3.42 -53.41
CA LYS A 34 -2.06 -3.07 -53.82
C LYS A 34 -2.99 -2.83 -52.63
N LEU A 35 -2.88 -3.66 -51.58
CA LEU A 35 -3.65 -3.50 -50.35
C LEU A 35 -3.31 -2.16 -49.65
N LEU A 36 -2.02 -1.84 -49.54
CA LEU A 36 -1.55 -0.56 -48.98
C LEU A 36 -2.05 0.65 -49.79
N ALA A 37 -2.01 0.57 -51.13
CA ALA A 37 -2.53 1.61 -52.01
C ALA A 37 -4.06 1.81 -51.86
N GLN A 38 -4.80 0.72 -51.68
CA GLN A 38 -6.24 0.76 -51.48
C GLN A 38 -6.60 1.38 -50.12
N ASP A 39 -5.89 1.02 -49.04
CA ASP A 39 -6.10 1.58 -47.71
C ASP A 39 -5.78 3.07 -47.64
N THR A 40 -4.67 3.49 -48.26
CA THR A 40 -4.29 4.91 -48.34
C THR A 40 -5.32 5.74 -49.10
N MET A 41 -5.81 5.26 -50.24
CA MET A 41 -6.89 5.93 -50.97
C MET A 41 -8.18 6.03 -50.16
N ARG A 42 -8.56 4.97 -49.43
CA ARG A 42 -9.77 4.94 -48.61
C ARG A 42 -9.72 5.98 -47.49
N VAL A 43 -8.60 6.08 -46.78
CA VAL A 43 -8.47 7.07 -45.69
C VAL A 43 -8.35 8.49 -46.23
N SER A 44 -7.68 8.71 -47.37
CA SER A 44 -7.64 10.04 -47.99
C SER A 44 -9.04 10.51 -48.42
N ALA A 45 -9.87 9.63 -48.98
CA ALA A 45 -11.26 9.95 -49.29
C ALA A 45 -12.08 10.31 -48.04
N LEU A 46 -11.90 9.57 -46.95
CA LEU A 46 -12.53 9.85 -45.65
C LEU A 46 -12.14 11.22 -45.11
N ILE A 47 -10.84 11.55 -45.12
CA ILE A 47 -10.33 12.86 -44.68
C ILE A 47 -10.99 13.98 -45.51
N ASN A 48 -11.02 13.85 -46.84
CA ASN A 48 -11.62 14.85 -47.71
C ASN A 48 -13.13 15.05 -47.46
N GLN A 49 -13.88 13.95 -47.31
CA GLN A 49 -15.31 14.00 -46.98
C GLN A 49 -15.55 14.72 -45.64
N ARG A 50 -14.74 14.39 -44.64
CA ARG A 50 -14.79 14.98 -43.32
C ARG A 50 -14.47 16.47 -43.33
N VAL A 51 -13.40 16.88 -44.01
CA VAL A 51 -13.01 18.29 -44.15
C VAL A 51 -14.16 19.08 -44.78
N GLY A 52 -14.77 18.53 -45.83
CA GLY A 52 -15.97 19.11 -46.46
C GLY A 52 -17.14 19.26 -45.49
N ARG A 53 -17.47 18.19 -44.74
CA ARG A 53 -18.53 18.23 -43.71
C ARG A 53 -18.25 19.29 -42.65
N ARG A 54 -17.03 19.32 -42.10
CA ARG A 54 -16.66 20.32 -41.09
C ARG A 54 -16.78 21.74 -41.65
N GLN A 55 -16.29 22.00 -42.85
CA GLN A 55 -16.32 23.35 -43.40
C GLN A 55 -17.75 23.92 -43.45
N ILE A 56 -18.74 23.07 -43.75
CA ILE A 56 -20.16 23.42 -43.68
C ILE A 56 -20.62 23.60 -42.23
N THR A 57 -20.30 22.66 -41.34
CA THR A 57 -20.71 22.71 -39.92
C THR A 57 -20.11 23.89 -39.15
N ASN A 58 -18.86 24.27 -39.41
CA ASN A 58 -18.18 25.40 -38.75
C ASN A 58 -18.87 26.74 -38.98
N MET A 59 -19.69 26.88 -40.03
CA MET A 59 -20.52 28.07 -40.25
C MET A 59 -21.72 28.13 -39.30
N ILE A 60 -22.08 27.00 -38.66
CA ILE A 60 -23.31 26.82 -37.89
C ILE A 60 -23.03 26.41 -36.42
N VAL A 61 -21.97 25.63 -36.13
CA VAL A 61 -21.63 25.08 -34.79
C VAL A 61 -20.10 24.79 -34.66
N LYS A 62 -19.49 25.08 -33.50
CA LYS A 62 -18.05 24.79 -33.19
C LYS A 62 -17.78 23.43 -32.52
N LEU A 63 -18.71 22.48 -32.63
CA LEU A 63 -18.73 21.25 -31.86
C LEU A 63 -18.38 20.03 -32.72
N LEU A 64 -17.70 19.03 -32.13
CA LEU A 64 -17.48 17.74 -32.80
C LEU A 64 -18.74 16.89 -32.58
N THR A 65 -19.33 16.39 -33.66
CA THR A 65 -20.40 15.39 -33.59
C THR A 65 -19.83 14.00 -33.29
N VAL A 66 -20.67 13.05 -32.88
CA VAL A 66 -20.26 11.64 -32.74
C VAL A 66 -19.66 11.10 -34.05
N THR A 67 -20.27 11.40 -35.19
CA THR A 67 -19.71 11.01 -36.50
C THR A 67 -18.33 11.62 -36.73
N ASP A 68 -18.09 12.83 -36.23
CA ASP A 68 -16.77 13.44 -36.29
C ASP A 68 -15.76 12.70 -35.39
N LEU A 69 -16.16 12.16 -34.25
CA LEU A 69 -15.23 11.43 -33.39
C LEU A 69 -14.87 10.06 -33.96
N ILE A 70 -15.85 9.38 -34.58
CA ILE A 70 -15.63 8.11 -35.26
C ILE A 70 -14.59 8.25 -36.38
N ASP A 71 -14.71 9.22 -37.30
CA ASP A 71 -13.69 9.33 -38.35
C ASP A 71 -12.35 9.79 -37.78
N LEU A 72 -12.32 10.67 -36.77
CA LEU A 72 -11.07 11.07 -36.11
C LEU A 72 -10.34 9.87 -35.51
N GLN A 73 -11.08 8.99 -34.84
CA GLN A 73 -10.53 7.76 -34.29
C GLN A 73 -9.96 6.88 -35.40
N ALA A 74 -10.73 6.64 -36.47
CA ALA A 74 -10.29 5.84 -37.61
C ALA A 74 -9.04 6.43 -38.30
N ILE A 75 -8.99 7.75 -38.49
CA ILE A 75 -7.84 8.47 -39.08
C ILE A 75 -6.61 8.36 -38.16
N LYS A 76 -6.79 8.52 -36.85
CA LYS A 76 -5.72 8.44 -35.84
C LYS A 76 -5.12 7.03 -35.79
N GLU A 77 -5.96 6.00 -35.72
CA GLU A 77 -5.56 4.60 -35.62
C GLU A 77 -4.87 4.10 -36.90
N SER A 78 -5.45 4.42 -38.07
CA SER A 78 -4.86 4.07 -39.37
C SER A 78 -3.57 4.85 -39.71
N LYS A 79 -3.33 5.97 -39.03
CA LYS A 79 -2.30 6.96 -39.38
C LYS A 79 -2.43 7.51 -40.81
N GLY A 80 -3.60 7.40 -41.42
CA GLY A 80 -3.80 7.86 -42.81
C GLY A 80 -3.76 9.39 -42.97
N TYR A 81 -3.61 10.14 -41.88
CA TYR A 81 -3.23 11.56 -41.92
C TYR A 81 -1.81 11.80 -42.46
N LYS A 82 -0.92 10.80 -42.42
CA LYS A 82 0.47 10.97 -42.88
C LYS A 82 0.52 11.07 -44.39
N GLY A 83 1.14 12.12 -44.90
CA GLY A 83 1.21 12.40 -46.33
C GLY A 83 -0.04 13.11 -46.86
N PHE A 84 -1.02 13.42 -46.02
CA PHE A 84 -2.15 14.27 -46.42
C PHE A 84 -1.64 15.69 -46.68
N GLU A 85 -2.10 16.31 -47.75
CA GLU A 85 -1.70 17.67 -48.13
C GLU A 85 -2.86 18.63 -47.87
N THR A 86 -2.59 19.71 -47.16
CA THR A 86 -3.55 20.78 -46.88
C THR A 86 -2.98 22.14 -47.25
N LEU A 87 -3.85 23.11 -47.55
CA LEU A 87 -3.45 24.48 -47.85
C LEU A 87 -3.40 25.32 -46.56
N VAL A 88 -2.25 25.89 -46.27
CA VAL A 88 -2.04 26.84 -45.16
C VAL A 88 -1.38 28.08 -45.75
N ASP A 89 -1.99 29.25 -45.59
CA ASP A 89 -1.49 30.52 -46.12
C ASP A 89 -1.08 30.43 -47.61
N GLU A 90 -1.96 29.86 -48.44
CA GLU A 90 -1.77 29.65 -49.89
C GLU A 90 -0.61 28.70 -50.27
N LYS A 91 -0.03 27.99 -49.29
CA LYS A 91 1.03 27.00 -49.52
C LYS A 91 0.53 25.60 -49.22
N LEU A 92 0.91 24.67 -50.08
CA LEU A 92 0.68 23.26 -49.87
C LEU A 92 1.61 22.76 -48.76
N VAL A 93 1.04 22.20 -47.69
CA VAL A 93 1.77 21.65 -46.55
C VAL A 93 1.40 20.19 -46.38
N THR A 94 2.42 19.34 -46.30
CA THR A 94 2.25 17.90 -46.04
C THR A 94 2.18 17.63 -44.53
N VAL A 95 1.12 16.94 -44.11
CA VAL A 95 0.90 16.52 -42.72
C VAL A 95 1.77 15.29 -42.42
N THR A 96 2.59 15.39 -41.37
CA THR A 96 3.51 14.31 -40.97
C THR A 96 3.19 13.71 -39.60
N THR A 97 2.61 14.51 -38.71
CA THR A 97 2.26 14.11 -37.35
C THR A 97 0.76 14.26 -37.07
N TRP A 98 0.28 13.56 -36.04
CA TRP A 98 -1.09 13.72 -35.56
C TRP A 98 -1.37 15.15 -35.09
N ASP A 99 -0.37 15.77 -34.45
CA ASP A 99 -0.47 17.15 -33.97
C ASP A 99 -0.60 18.15 -35.13
N ASP A 100 0.08 17.92 -36.25
CA ASP A 100 -0.09 18.71 -37.47
C ASP A 100 -1.47 18.52 -38.07
N TYR A 101 -1.99 17.29 -38.10
CA TYR A 101 -3.35 17.03 -38.57
C TYR A 101 -4.38 17.79 -37.72
N CYS A 102 -4.29 17.68 -36.39
CA CYS A 102 -5.19 18.38 -35.47
C CYS A 102 -5.16 19.91 -35.69
N ARG A 103 -3.98 20.50 -35.78
CA ARG A 103 -3.85 21.96 -35.89
C ARG A 103 -4.18 22.48 -37.28
N LEU A 104 -3.63 21.87 -38.32
CA LEU A 104 -3.67 22.38 -39.70
C LEU A 104 -4.94 21.96 -40.45
N VAL A 105 -5.52 20.80 -40.11
CA VAL A 105 -6.72 20.27 -40.78
C VAL A 105 -7.95 20.42 -39.88
N GLU A 106 -7.82 20.04 -38.60
CA GLU A 106 -8.97 20.08 -37.69
C GLU A 106 -9.21 21.45 -37.05
N GLY A 107 -8.21 22.33 -37.04
CA GLY A 107 -8.28 23.66 -36.42
C GLY A 107 -8.43 23.62 -34.90
N LYS A 108 -8.07 22.51 -34.26
CA LYS A 108 -8.15 22.30 -32.80
C LYS A 108 -6.80 21.84 -32.27
N SER A 109 -6.54 22.11 -30.99
CA SER A 109 -5.35 21.55 -30.36
C SER A 109 -5.46 20.02 -30.32
N ARG A 110 -4.32 19.34 -30.44
CA ARG A 110 -4.24 17.90 -30.23
C ARG A 110 -4.86 17.49 -28.89
N GLU A 111 -4.59 18.25 -27.83
CA GLU A 111 -5.13 17.97 -26.50
C GLU A 111 -6.67 18.00 -26.47
N SER A 112 -7.30 18.95 -27.17
CA SER A 112 -8.77 19.01 -27.25
C SER A 112 -9.32 17.76 -27.94
N ILE A 113 -8.78 17.41 -29.10
CA ILE A 113 -9.24 16.24 -29.86
C ILE A 113 -8.98 14.95 -29.09
N ASP A 114 -7.80 14.80 -28.49
CA ASP A 114 -7.45 13.62 -27.71
C ASP A 114 -8.36 13.48 -26.48
N ASN A 115 -8.76 14.59 -25.84
CA ASN A 115 -9.75 14.58 -24.75
C ASN A 115 -11.15 14.18 -25.23
N ASP A 116 -11.61 14.70 -26.37
CA ASP A 116 -12.92 14.36 -26.92
C ASP A 116 -12.97 12.87 -27.34
N LEU A 117 -11.91 12.36 -27.97
CA LEU A 117 -11.75 10.93 -28.28
C LEU A 117 -11.71 10.07 -27.02
N ALA A 118 -11.02 10.51 -25.96
CA ALA A 118 -11.00 9.79 -24.69
C ALA A 118 -12.36 9.80 -23.97
N ASN A 119 -13.11 10.89 -24.06
CA ASN A 119 -14.49 10.96 -23.56
C ASN A 119 -15.39 10.01 -24.34
N PHE A 120 -15.34 10.06 -25.67
CA PHE A 120 -16.12 9.20 -26.55
C PHE A 120 -15.83 7.72 -26.29
N ALA A 121 -14.56 7.33 -26.16
CA ALA A 121 -14.17 5.95 -25.89
C ALA A 121 -14.69 5.42 -24.55
N VAL A 122 -14.86 6.29 -23.54
CA VAL A 122 -15.32 5.89 -22.19
C VAL A 122 -16.85 5.92 -22.08
N PHE A 123 -17.49 6.90 -22.70
CA PHE A 123 -18.94 7.10 -22.57
C PHE A 123 -19.74 6.34 -23.62
N GLY A 124 -19.16 6.03 -24.77
CA GLY A 124 -19.89 5.50 -25.91
C GLY A 124 -20.69 6.59 -26.62
N GLU A 125 -21.42 6.21 -27.67
CA GLU A 125 -22.14 7.13 -28.56
C GLU A 125 -23.33 7.79 -27.85
N GLU A 126 -24.16 7.01 -27.17
CA GLU A 126 -25.43 7.47 -26.62
C GLU A 126 -25.22 8.47 -25.47
N LEU A 127 -24.34 8.14 -24.52
CA LEU A 127 -24.04 9.03 -23.40
C LEU A 127 -23.27 10.26 -23.89
N TYR A 128 -22.30 10.11 -24.81
CA TYR A 128 -21.56 11.27 -25.32
C TYR A 128 -22.50 12.28 -25.99
N GLU A 129 -23.44 11.82 -26.82
CA GLU A 129 -24.42 12.68 -27.49
C GLU A 129 -25.37 13.35 -26.48
N ALA A 130 -25.90 12.59 -25.51
CA ALA A 130 -26.76 13.14 -24.46
C ALA A 130 -26.03 14.24 -23.65
N MET A 131 -24.80 13.97 -23.24
CA MET A 131 -23.96 14.94 -22.52
C MET A 131 -23.68 16.19 -23.35
N HIS A 132 -23.54 16.02 -24.67
CA HIS A 132 -23.30 17.12 -25.59
C HIS A 132 -24.54 17.99 -25.79
N GLN A 133 -25.72 17.38 -25.93
CA GLN A 133 -27.00 18.07 -26.08
C GLN A 133 -27.34 18.94 -24.87
N VAL A 134 -27.04 18.45 -23.67
CA VAL A 134 -27.28 19.18 -22.41
C VAL A 134 -26.16 20.18 -22.10
N GLY A 135 -25.06 20.15 -22.84
CA GLY A 135 -23.95 21.09 -22.69
C GLY A 135 -23.05 20.79 -21.49
N ILE A 136 -22.90 19.52 -21.11
CA ILE A 136 -21.97 19.11 -20.06
C ILE A 136 -20.54 19.48 -20.47
N GLY A 137 -19.95 20.42 -19.73
CA GLY A 137 -18.63 20.96 -20.07
C GLY A 137 -17.46 20.00 -19.86
N PRO A 138 -16.26 20.33 -20.38
CA PRO A 138 -15.07 19.47 -20.33
C PRO A 138 -14.63 19.07 -18.91
N SER A 139 -14.88 19.94 -17.91
CA SER A 139 -14.52 19.65 -16.52
C SER A 139 -15.36 18.52 -15.93
N LYS A 140 -16.69 18.60 -16.10
CA LYS A 140 -17.63 17.56 -15.68
C LYS A 140 -17.33 16.24 -16.42
N MET A 141 -17.11 16.29 -17.74
CA MET A 141 -16.69 15.10 -18.51
C MET A 141 -15.43 14.43 -17.95
N ARG A 142 -14.41 15.20 -17.56
CA ARG A 142 -13.22 14.63 -16.92
C ARG A 142 -13.50 13.98 -15.57
N ALA A 143 -14.42 14.53 -14.78
CA ALA A 143 -14.83 13.94 -13.50
C ALA A 143 -15.59 12.62 -13.73
N LEU A 144 -16.53 12.60 -14.68
CA LEU A 144 -17.31 11.42 -15.04
C LEU A 144 -16.44 10.27 -15.55
N ARG A 145 -15.36 10.58 -16.26
CA ARG A 145 -14.39 9.57 -16.70
C ARG A 145 -13.70 8.84 -15.53
N LYS A 146 -13.64 9.47 -14.35
CA LYS A 146 -13.00 8.91 -13.15
C LYS A 146 -13.95 8.11 -12.27
N LEU A 147 -15.25 8.13 -12.57
CA LEU A 147 -16.23 7.37 -11.80
C LEU A 147 -15.95 5.86 -11.85
N PRO A 148 -16.49 5.07 -10.91
CA PRO A 148 -16.59 3.61 -11.04
C PRO A 148 -17.39 3.18 -12.28
N ASP A 149 -17.13 1.97 -12.78
CA ASP A 149 -17.84 1.38 -13.93
C ASP A 149 -19.35 1.31 -13.73
N ASP A 150 -19.80 0.99 -12.52
CA ASP A 150 -21.23 0.90 -12.18
C ASP A 150 -21.94 2.26 -12.34
N HIS A 151 -21.30 3.33 -11.89
CA HIS A 151 -21.83 4.69 -12.00
C HIS A 151 -21.85 5.19 -13.45
N ARG A 152 -20.82 4.84 -14.24
CA ARG A 152 -20.84 5.11 -15.69
C ARG A 152 -21.96 4.35 -16.40
N SER A 153 -22.16 3.08 -16.05
CA SER A 153 -23.19 2.25 -16.68
C SER A 153 -24.59 2.81 -16.40
N ALA A 154 -24.85 3.28 -15.18
CA ALA A 154 -26.10 3.95 -14.84
C ALA A 154 -26.36 5.20 -15.71
N LEU A 155 -25.32 6.01 -15.97
CA LEU A 155 -25.42 7.17 -16.86
C LEU A 155 -25.71 6.79 -18.32
N ILE A 156 -25.07 5.72 -18.81
CA ILE A 156 -25.30 5.21 -20.17
C ILE A 156 -26.76 4.76 -20.34
N GLU A 157 -27.30 4.03 -19.36
CA GLU A 157 -28.70 3.59 -19.41
C GLU A 157 -29.68 4.76 -19.32
N ALA A 158 -29.40 5.77 -18.49
CA ALA A 158 -30.19 7.00 -18.45
C ALA A 158 -30.17 7.74 -19.80
N ALA A 159 -29.01 7.81 -20.47
CA ALA A 159 -28.88 8.42 -21.78
C ALA A 159 -29.67 7.64 -22.86
N LYS A 160 -29.62 6.30 -22.84
CA LYS A 160 -30.40 5.45 -23.75
C LYS A 160 -31.90 5.60 -23.57
N ALA A 161 -32.36 5.87 -22.34
CA ALA A 161 -33.77 6.14 -22.06
C ALA A 161 -34.26 7.48 -22.66
N GLY A 162 -33.35 8.30 -23.20
CA GLY A 162 -33.67 9.55 -23.89
C GLY A 162 -34.06 10.69 -22.94
N ASN A 163 -33.82 10.54 -21.63
CA ASN A 163 -34.09 11.60 -20.67
C ASN A 163 -32.83 12.43 -20.40
N THR A 164 -32.54 13.36 -21.32
CA THR A 164 -31.31 14.15 -21.31
C THR A 164 -31.17 15.03 -20.07
N ASP A 165 -32.26 15.61 -19.57
CA ASP A 165 -32.24 16.46 -18.37
C ASP A 165 -31.89 15.65 -17.11
N ASP A 166 -32.37 14.40 -17.04
CA ASP A 166 -32.02 13.47 -15.96
C ASP A 166 -30.53 13.08 -15.99
N VAL A 167 -29.91 13.03 -17.18
CA VAL A 167 -28.48 12.68 -17.32
C VAL A 167 -27.60 13.74 -16.66
N GLU A 168 -27.91 15.03 -16.79
CA GLU A 168 -27.13 16.07 -16.13
C GLU A 168 -27.29 16.02 -14.61
N LEU A 169 -28.52 15.86 -14.11
CA LEU A 169 -28.77 15.76 -12.67
C LEU A 169 -28.06 14.55 -12.06
N LEU A 170 -28.19 13.38 -12.69
CA LEU A 170 -27.54 12.16 -12.25
C LEU A 170 -26.01 12.28 -12.30
N ALA A 171 -25.47 12.93 -13.35
CA ALA A 171 -24.04 13.19 -13.45
C ALA A 171 -23.53 14.04 -12.29
N GLU A 172 -24.24 15.12 -11.94
CA GLU A 172 -23.86 15.98 -10.81
C GLU A 172 -23.90 15.22 -9.47
N GLU A 173 -24.96 14.45 -9.22
CA GLU A 173 -25.11 13.65 -8.02
C GLU A 173 -23.97 12.62 -7.88
N LEU A 174 -23.68 11.88 -8.94
CA LEU A 174 -22.63 10.86 -8.93
C LEU A 174 -21.24 11.46 -8.75
N ILE A 175 -20.95 12.60 -9.36
CA ILE A 175 -19.68 13.32 -9.16
C ILE A 175 -19.55 13.76 -7.70
N ALA A 176 -20.60 14.38 -7.14
CA ALA A 176 -20.59 14.85 -5.76
C ALA A 176 -20.40 13.70 -4.76
N LYS A 177 -21.15 12.61 -4.96
CA LYS A 177 -21.05 11.40 -4.14
C LYS A 177 -19.64 10.79 -4.22
N HIS A 178 -19.10 10.62 -5.43
CA HIS A 178 -17.78 10.04 -5.61
C HIS A 178 -16.67 10.89 -5.00
N GLN A 179 -16.78 12.23 -5.10
CA GLN A 179 -15.81 13.13 -4.47
C GLN A 179 -15.89 13.04 -2.94
N ALA A 180 -17.09 13.00 -2.36
CA ALA A 180 -17.27 12.84 -0.92
C ALA A 180 -16.73 11.50 -0.40
N GLU A 181 -17.02 10.40 -1.10
CA GLU A 181 -16.48 9.06 -0.78
C GLU A 181 -14.95 9.04 -0.85
N LYS A 182 -14.38 9.66 -1.88
CA LYS A 182 -12.93 9.75 -2.04
C LYS A 182 -12.28 10.54 -0.90
N ASP A 183 -12.87 11.67 -0.51
CA ASP A 183 -12.34 12.50 0.56
C ASP A 183 -12.43 11.77 1.91
N ALA A 184 -13.51 11.03 2.15
CA ALA A 184 -13.65 10.16 3.32
C ALA A 184 -12.58 9.05 3.34
N LEU A 185 -12.38 8.34 2.23
CA LEU A 185 -11.36 7.29 2.13
C LEU A 185 -9.94 7.82 2.30
N ILE A 186 -9.64 9.03 1.80
CA ILE A 186 -8.34 9.67 2.01
C ILE A 186 -8.11 9.92 3.49
N LYS A 187 -9.12 10.46 4.17
CA LYS A 187 -9.07 10.72 5.61
C LYS A 187 -8.88 9.45 6.42
N ASP A 188 -9.69 8.41 6.17
CA ASP A 188 -9.57 7.12 6.85
C ASP A 188 -8.18 6.49 6.63
N ARG A 189 -7.64 6.62 5.40
CA ARG A 189 -6.29 6.15 5.08
C ARG A 189 -5.23 6.93 5.86
N ASP A 190 -5.34 8.26 5.92
CA ASP A 190 -4.40 9.10 6.68
C ASP A 190 -4.44 8.77 8.19
N GLU A 191 -5.63 8.57 8.76
CA GLU A 191 -5.80 8.14 10.15
C GLU A 191 -5.19 6.75 10.41
N ALA A 192 -5.48 5.76 9.56
CA ALA A 192 -4.91 4.42 9.69
C ALA A 192 -3.37 4.40 9.55
N HIS A 193 -2.82 5.25 8.69
CA HIS A 193 -1.36 5.40 8.58
C HIS A 193 -0.75 6.01 9.84
N ALA A 194 -1.36 7.05 10.39
CA ALA A 194 -0.89 7.66 11.64
C ALA A 194 -0.92 6.66 12.81
N ASP A 195 -1.98 5.85 12.91
CA ASP A 195 -2.08 4.79 13.92
C ASP A 195 -1.00 3.71 13.73
N TYR A 196 -0.73 3.31 12.49
CA TYR A 196 0.30 2.33 12.19
C TYR A 196 1.70 2.84 12.54
N ASP A 197 2.00 4.10 12.20
CA ASP A 197 3.29 4.72 12.53
C ASP A 197 3.47 4.82 14.06
N ALA A 198 2.43 5.24 14.78
CA ALA A 198 2.45 5.29 16.25
C ALA A 198 2.67 3.90 16.87
N GLN A 199 2.01 2.86 16.34
CA GLN A 199 2.26 1.47 16.76
C GLN A 199 3.68 1.03 16.47
N GLY A 200 4.23 1.40 15.30
CA GLY A 200 5.62 1.13 14.93
C GLY A 200 6.63 1.75 15.91
N GLU A 201 6.41 2.99 16.32
CA GLU A 201 7.25 3.66 17.32
C GLU A 201 7.21 2.97 18.69
N VAL A 202 6.00 2.60 19.14
CA VAL A 202 5.83 1.87 20.40
C VAL A 202 6.53 0.50 20.33
N LEU A 203 6.38 -0.24 19.24
CA LEU A 203 7.04 -1.52 19.05
C LEU A 203 8.56 -1.38 19.04
N ALA A 204 9.10 -0.37 18.36
CA ALA A 204 10.54 -0.11 18.33
C ALA A 204 11.07 0.21 19.74
N ARG A 205 10.35 1.04 20.50
CA ARG A 205 10.70 1.35 21.91
C ARG A 205 10.69 0.10 22.79
N ARG A 206 9.65 -0.73 22.66
CA ARG A 206 9.53 -2.00 23.42
C ARG A 206 10.64 -2.98 23.06
N ALA A 207 11.02 -3.08 21.79
CA ALA A 207 12.13 -3.92 21.35
C ALA A 207 13.46 -3.45 21.98
N GLN A 208 13.71 -2.14 21.99
CA GLN A 208 14.89 -1.57 22.63
C GLN A 208 14.93 -1.85 24.15
N GLU A 209 13.82 -1.68 24.85
CA GLU A 209 13.69 -2.02 26.29
C GLU A 209 13.94 -3.52 26.54
N LEU A 210 13.43 -4.39 25.67
CA LEU A 210 13.63 -5.83 25.77
C LEU A 210 15.10 -6.22 25.57
N ASP A 211 15.79 -5.61 24.61
CA ASP A 211 17.20 -5.89 24.38
C ASP A 211 18.08 -5.36 25.52
N GLN A 212 17.78 -4.19 26.08
CA GLN A 212 18.45 -3.66 27.27
C GLN A 212 18.31 -4.60 28.47
N THR A 213 17.09 -5.05 28.76
CA THR A 213 16.83 -5.97 29.89
C THR A 213 17.51 -7.33 29.69
N ARG A 214 17.59 -7.83 28.45
CA ARG A 214 18.36 -9.05 28.13
C ARG A 214 19.85 -8.87 28.38
N GLU A 215 20.43 -7.73 28.01
CA GLU A 215 21.84 -7.43 28.25
C GLU A 215 22.16 -7.33 29.75
N GLU A 216 21.28 -6.68 30.52
CA GLU A 216 21.39 -6.58 31.98
C GLU A 216 21.34 -7.96 32.63
N LEU A 217 20.36 -8.80 32.25
CA LEU A 217 20.23 -10.15 32.76
C LEU A 217 21.48 -11.00 32.43
N ALA A 218 22.00 -10.90 31.21
CA ALA A 218 23.24 -11.58 30.82
C ALA A 218 24.48 -11.05 31.56
N ARG A 219 24.49 -9.79 31.98
CA ARG A 219 25.56 -9.21 32.80
C ARG A 219 25.49 -9.72 34.24
N VAL A 220 24.30 -9.74 34.85
CA VAL A 220 24.08 -10.28 36.20
C VAL A 220 24.44 -11.77 36.25
N GLN A 221 24.00 -12.56 35.28
CA GLN A 221 24.36 -13.97 35.19
C GLN A 221 25.88 -14.20 35.12
N ARG A 222 26.60 -13.41 34.30
CA ARG A 222 28.06 -13.49 34.20
C ARG A 222 28.74 -13.11 35.51
N ARG A 223 28.25 -12.08 36.21
CA ARG A 223 28.79 -11.68 37.51
C ARG A 223 28.66 -12.81 38.53
N LEU A 224 27.48 -13.42 38.63
CA LEU A 224 27.21 -14.53 39.54
C LEU A 224 28.12 -15.75 39.28
N GLN A 225 28.43 -16.05 38.01
CA GLN A 225 29.34 -17.15 37.64
C GLN A 225 30.82 -16.88 37.97
N SER A 226 31.23 -15.64 38.18
CA SER A 226 32.64 -15.23 38.28
C SER A 226 33.16 -15.00 39.71
N MET A 227 32.29 -15.04 40.73
CA MET A 227 32.67 -14.72 42.12
C MET A 227 33.10 -15.98 42.92
N PRO A 228 34.12 -15.88 43.80
CA PRO A 228 34.47 -16.96 44.73
C PRO A 228 33.30 -17.24 45.67
N THR A 229 33.04 -18.52 45.94
CA THR A 229 31.79 -19.08 46.49
C THR A 229 31.28 -18.45 47.80
N SER A 230 32.12 -17.76 48.58
CA SER A 230 31.73 -17.08 49.82
C SER A 230 31.15 -15.67 49.59
N GLU A 231 31.72 -14.88 48.68
CA GLU A 231 31.19 -13.55 48.32
C GLU A 231 29.96 -13.64 47.42
N ALA A 232 29.90 -14.64 46.54
CA ALA A 232 28.72 -14.91 45.70
C ALA A 232 27.47 -15.20 46.54
N ILE A 233 27.61 -15.97 47.64
CA ILE A 233 26.51 -16.24 48.57
C ILE A 233 26.10 -14.97 49.33
N LYS A 234 27.05 -14.11 49.70
CA LYS A 234 26.76 -12.83 50.37
C LYS A 234 25.99 -11.89 49.43
N GLU A 235 26.43 -11.76 48.18
CA GLU A 235 25.76 -10.93 47.18
C GLU A 235 24.35 -11.47 46.86
N LEU A 236 24.22 -12.79 46.65
CA LEU A 236 22.92 -13.42 46.44
C LEU A 236 21.95 -13.19 47.62
N ARG A 237 22.44 -13.24 48.87
CA ARG A 237 21.61 -12.93 50.04
C ARG A 237 21.18 -11.46 50.10
N MET A 238 22.03 -10.53 49.66
CA MET A 238 21.65 -9.12 49.54
C MET A 238 20.57 -8.92 48.47
N GLU A 239 20.72 -9.56 47.30
CA GLU A 239 19.72 -9.52 46.22
C GLU A 239 18.37 -10.11 46.66
N VAL A 240 18.38 -11.30 47.30
CA VAL A 240 17.16 -11.92 47.84
C VAL A 240 16.50 -11.04 48.89
N SER A 241 17.30 -10.37 49.74
CA SER A 241 16.79 -9.43 50.74
C SER A 241 16.18 -8.19 50.08
N ALA A 242 16.75 -7.69 48.99
CA ALA A 242 16.19 -6.58 48.22
C ALA A 242 14.85 -6.93 47.55
N VAL A 243 14.74 -8.14 46.97
CA VAL A 243 13.48 -8.64 46.38
C VAL A 243 12.39 -8.81 47.45
N ALA A 244 12.74 -9.33 48.62
CA ALA A 244 11.82 -9.44 49.74
C ALA A 244 11.32 -8.07 50.20
N TYR A 245 12.22 -7.10 50.33
CA TYR A 245 11.87 -5.71 50.67
C TYR A 245 10.98 -5.06 49.61
N GLU A 246 11.30 -5.20 48.32
CA GLU A 246 10.47 -4.67 47.24
C GLU A 246 9.05 -5.26 47.30
N THR A 247 8.94 -6.58 47.50
CA THR A 247 7.65 -7.26 47.67
C THR A 247 6.87 -6.71 48.87
N GLU A 248 7.54 -6.52 50.01
CA GLU A 248 6.94 -5.90 51.19
C GLU A 248 6.44 -4.49 50.89
N THR A 249 7.21 -3.66 50.19
CA THR A 249 6.80 -2.31 49.82
C THR A 249 5.61 -2.30 48.85
N LEU A 250 5.52 -3.27 47.94
CA LEU A 250 4.37 -3.41 47.05
C LEU A 250 3.10 -3.76 47.83
N ILE A 251 3.20 -4.65 48.82
CA ILE A 251 2.08 -5.02 49.70
C ILE A 251 1.68 -3.82 50.58
N MET A 252 2.64 -3.21 51.28
CA MET A 252 2.37 -2.11 52.22
C MET A 252 1.97 -0.81 51.53
N GLY A 253 2.48 -0.56 50.32
CA GLY A 253 2.20 0.66 49.55
C GLY A 253 1.03 0.49 48.59
N LYS A 254 1.18 -0.37 47.57
CA LYS A 254 0.20 -0.48 46.49
C LYS A 254 -1.05 -1.25 46.90
N LEU A 255 -0.90 -2.44 47.47
CA LEU A 255 -2.06 -3.25 47.84
C LEU A 255 -2.88 -2.58 48.94
N ARG A 256 -2.21 -2.08 49.99
CA ARG A 256 -2.89 -1.33 51.06
C ARG A 256 -3.56 -0.05 50.55
N GLY A 257 -2.90 0.70 49.66
CA GLY A 257 -3.49 1.90 49.06
C GLY A 257 -4.72 1.60 48.20
N ALA A 258 -4.69 0.53 47.40
CA ALA A 258 -5.85 0.08 46.64
C ALA A 258 -7.01 -0.37 47.54
N PHE A 259 -6.69 -1.02 48.66
CA PHE A 259 -7.66 -1.41 49.69
C PHE A 259 -8.32 -0.20 50.38
N GLU A 260 -7.56 0.87 50.63
CA GLU A 260 -8.08 2.12 51.19
C GLU A 260 -9.00 2.85 50.21
N GLN A 261 -8.62 2.90 48.93
CA GLN A 261 -9.46 3.45 47.85
C GLN A 261 -10.77 2.68 47.73
N LEU A 262 -10.70 1.35 47.65
CA LEU A 262 -11.87 0.48 47.58
C LEU A 262 -12.78 0.68 48.79
N SER A 263 -12.22 0.76 50.00
CA SER A 263 -13.00 1.02 51.22
C SER A 263 -13.71 2.38 51.19
N THR A 264 -13.10 3.38 50.56
CA THR A 264 -13.68 4.73 50.43
C THR A 264 -14.83 4.75 49.42
N GLU A 265 -14.67 4.09 48.27
CA GLU A 265 -15.71 4.00 47.24
C GLU A 265 -16.89 3.13 47.71
N SER A 266 -16.62 2.00 48.35
CA SER A 266 -17.66 1.12 48.89
C SER A 266 -18.51 1.79 49.99
N ALA A 267 -17.95 2.73 50.75
CA ALA A 267 -18.71 3.55 51.70
C ALA A 267 -19.74 4.47 51.02
N THR A 268 -19.53 4.84 49.75
CA THR A 268 -20.49 5.64 48.95
C THR A 268 -21.57 4.79 48.29
N THR A 269 -21.25 3.54 47.94
CA THR A 269 -22.15 2.59 47.26
C THR A 269 -22.98 1.75 48.25
N GLY A 270 -22.53 1.63 49.50
CA GLY A 270 -23.20 0.84 50.56
C GLY A 270 -22.85 -0.66 50.55
N GLU A 271 -21.87 -1.06 49.76
CA GLU A 271 -21.36 -2.44 49.69
C GLU A 271 -20.23 -2.66 50.73
N ASP A 272 -20.08 -3.87 51.25
CA ASP A 272 -19.00 -4.21 52.19
C ASP A 272 -17.86 -4.93 51.44
N PRO A 273 -16.69 -4.28 51.23
CA PRO A 273 -15.61 -4.86 50.44
C PRO A 273 -14.76 -5.86 51.24
N ARG A 274 -15.02 -6.04 52.55
CA ARG A 274 -14.15 -6.80 53.45
C ARG A 274 -14.00 -8.27 53.05
N ASP A 275 -15.06 -8.91 52.58
CA ASP A 275 -15.00 -10.32 52.15
C ASP A 275 -14.11 -10.50 50.91
N TYR A 276 -14.19 -9.56 49.96
CA TYR A 276 -13.35 -9.55 48.77
C TYR A 276 -11.87 -9.28 49.12
N MET A 277 -11.62 -8.29 49.97
CA MET A 277 -10.27 -7.98 50.45
C MET A 277 -9.66 -9.15 51.22
N ALA A 278 -10.45 -9.81 52.09
CA ALA A 278 -10.03 -10.98 52.84
C ALA A 278 -9.67 -12.15 51.91
N ALA A 279 -10.44 -12.38 50.84
CA ALA A 279 -10.13 -13.41 49.85
C ALA A 279 -8.79 -13.15 49.13
N LEU A 280 -8.52 -11.89 48.76
CA LEU A 280 -7.24 -11.51 48.13
C LEU A 280 -6.05 -11.70 49.07
N VAL A 281 -6.18 -11.29 50.33
CA VAL A 281 -5.15 -11.54 51.36
C VAL A 281 -4.94 -13.04 51.54
N LYS A 282 -6.02 -13.82 51.59
CA LYS A 282 -5.94 -15.27 51.74
C LYS A 282 -5.18 -15.93 50.59
N GLN A 283 -5.35 -15.45 49.38
CA GLN A 283 -4.61 -15.94 48.23
C GLN A 283 -3.10 -15.66 48.37
N LEU A 284 -2.71 -14.47 48.83
CA LEU A 284 -1.30 -14.14 49.08
C LEU A 284 -0.71 -15.00 50.20
N GLU A 285 -1.45 -15.22 51.29
CA GLU A 285 -1.04 -16.12 52.36
C GLU A 285 -0.76 -17.54 51.85
N LEU A 286 -1.63 -18.08 50.97
CA LEU A 286 -1.43 -19.41 50.38
C LEU A 286 -0.16 -19.49 49.53
N GLN A 287 0.16 -18.42 48.79
CA GLN A 287 1.43 -18.37 48.04
C GLN A 287 2.64 -18.34 48.98
N ILE A 288 2.56 -17.59 50.08
CA ILE A 288 3.62 -17.56 51.09
C ILE A 288 3.78 -18.93 51.77
N ILE A 289 2.67 -19.63 52.05
CA ILE A 289 2.70 -20.99 52.60
C ILE A 289 3.33 -21.96 51.60
N ALA A 290 2.97 -21.90 50.32
CA ALA A 290 3.58 -22.73 49.29
C ALA A 290 5.10 -22.53 49.22
N ILE A 291 5.57 -21.27 49.26
CA ILE A 291 7.02 -20.97 49.34
C ILE A 291 7.64 -21.58 50.60
N ARG A 292 6.96 -21.51 51.75
CA ARG A 292 7.47 -22.15 52.99
C ARG A 292 7.57 -23.67 52.85
N GLU A 293 6.58 -24.31 52.26
CA GLU A 293 6.56 -25.76 52.04
C GLU A 293 7.67 -26.20 51.07
N ASP A 294 7.83 -25.49 49.95
CA ASP A 294 8.85 -25.78 48.93
C ASP A 294 10.27 -25.77 49.49
N TYR A 295 10.54 -24.91 50.48
CA TYR A 295 11.84 -24.76 51.12
C TYR A 295 11.90 -25.32 52.57
N ASN A 296 10.84 -26.00 53.03
CA ASN A 296 10.71 -26.56 54.38
C ASN A 296 11.08 -25.58 55.50
N LEU A 297 10.54 -24.36 55.42
CA LEU A 297 10.83 -23.25 56.34
C LEU A 297 9.97 -23.33 57.62
N PRO A 298 10.52 -23.00 58.80
CA PRO A 298 9.76 -22.97 60.05
C PRO A 298 8.80 -21.76 60.11
N ASP A 299 7.72 -21.89 60.89
CA ASP A 299 6.74 -20.81 61.08
C ASP A 299 7.31 -19.59 61.80
N ASP A 300 8.13 -19.85 62.83
CA ASP A 300 8.89 -18.86 63.59
C ASP A 300 10.32 -19.38 63.77
N SER A 301 11.31 -18.57 63.41
CA SER A 301 12.73 -18.89 63.59
C SER A 301 13.26 -18.54 64.99
N GLY A 302 12.47 -17.86 65.83
CA GLY A 302 12.85 -17.41 67.17
C GLY A 302 14.01 -16.41 67.21
N SER A 303 14.52 -16.02 66.04
CA SER A 303 15.67 -15.13 65.85
C SER A 303 15.15 -13.79 65.31
N ALA A 304 15.43 -12.72 66.04
CA ALA A 304 15.26 -11.36 65.51
C ALA A 304 16.16 -11.24 64.28
N GLY A 305 15.53 -11.05 63.12
CA GLY A 305 16.10 -11.34 61.80
C GLY A 305 17.50 -10.80 61.51
N LEU A 306 18.14 -11.45 60.52
CA LEU A 306 19.46 -11.11 59.96
C LEU A 306 20.65 -11.28 60.91
N ASP A 307 20.63 -12.32 61.75
CA ASP A 307 21.76 -12.72 62.60
C ASP A 307 23.07 -12.86 61.79
N TRP A 308 22.98 -13.30 60.53
CA TRP A 308 24.11 -13.45 59.60
C TRP A 308 24.76 -12.13 59.12
N MET A 309 24.13 -10.97 59.33
CA MET A 309 24.70 -9.66 59.01
C MET A 309 25.49 -9.05 60.18
N GLN A 310 25.49 -9.69 61.35
CA GLN A 310 26.28 -9.23 62.50
C GLN A 310 27.77 -9.60 62.35
N PRO A 311 28.71 -8.73 62.78
CA PRO A 311 30.13 -9.08 62.83
C PRO A 311 30.34 -10.33 63.70
N GLY A 312 30.91 -11.41 63.15
CA GLY A 312 31.15 -12.69 63.85
C GLY A 312 30.08 -13.77 63.64
N ALA A 313 29.02 -13.51 62.85
CA ALA A 313 27.96 -14.49 62.63
C ALA A 313 28.41 -15.74 61.85
N ALA A 314 29.46 -15.63 61.02
CA ALA A 314 30.08 -16.77 60.36
C ALA A 314 30.82 -17.68 61.36
N ASP A 315 31.44 -17.10 62.40
CA ASP A 315 32.15 -17.84 63.44
C ASP A 315 31.16 -18.56 64.38
N ALA A 316 30.06 -17.89 64.75
CA ALA A 316 28.97 -18.50 65.52
C ALA A 316 28.28 -19.65 64.77
N ALA A 317 28.11 -19.53 63.46
CA ALA A 317 27.59 -20.60 62.60
C ALA A 317 28.59 -21.78 62.47
N ALA A 318 29.89 -21.52 62.41
CA ALA A 318 30.92 -22.57 62.37
C ALA A 318 31.04 -23.32 63.72
N GLU A 319 30.91 -22.60 64.84
CA GLU A 319 31.00 -23.15 66.19
C GLU A 319 29.78 -24.03 66.55
N SER A 320 28.58 -23.62 66.12
CA SER A 320 27.35 -24.43 66.26
C SER A 320 27.33 -25.70 65.40
N LEU A 321 28.13 -25.75 64.34
CA LEU A 321 28.33 -26.93 63.48
C LEU A 321 29.52 -27.81 63.91
N GLY A 322 30.20 -27.48 65.02
CA GLY A 322 31.27 -28.29 65.60
C GLY A 322 32.57 -28.33 64.77
N ILE A 323 32.76 -27.39 63.85
CA ILE A 323 33.97 -27.31 63.03
C ILE A 323 34.96 -26.39 63.75
N LYS A 324 35.92 -26.96 64.49
CA LYS A 324 36.99 -26.16 65.11
C LYS A 324 37.81 -25.45 64.02
N ALA A 325 37.86 -24.12 64.10
CA ALA A 325 38.82 -23.31 63.35
C ALA A 325 40.24 -23.79 63.69
N SER A 326 40.97 -24.25 62.68
CA SER A 326 42.41 -24.51 62.81
C SER A 326 43.14 -23.17 62.64
N ASN A 327 44.01 -22.87 63.60
CA ASN A 327 44.93 -21.72 63.59
C ASN A 327 45.76 -21.64 62.30
#